data_AF-A0A2M9C2J1-F1
#
_entry.id   AF-A0A2M9C2J1-F1
#
_cell.length_a   1.000
_cell.length_b   1.000
_cell.length_c   1.000
_cell.angle_alpha   90.00
_cell.angle_beta   90.00
_cell.angle_gamma   90.00
#
_symmetry.space_group_name_H-M   'P 1'
#
loop_
_entity.id
_entity.type
_entity.pdbx_description
1 polymer ?
#
loop_
_entity_poly.entity_id
_entity_poly.type
_entity_poly.pdbx_seq_one_letter_code
_entity_poly.pdbx_strand_id
1 'polypeptide(L)' 'MKNLKKIARKDLKSIKGGGIGDDCFAQIIPGDQIPENDGYACPCNLIWCPKGGSCIWENMYDEQRCVGTL' A
#
# COMPACT_ATOMS: atom_id res chain seq x y z
N MET A 1 8.80 -32.00 -13.16
CA MET A 1 8.12 -30.81 -13.71
C MET A 1 6.84 -30.60 -12.92
N LYS A 2 6.64 -29.45 -12.26
CA LYS A 2 5.44 -29.19 -11.45
C LYS A 2 4.29 -28.82 -12.39
N ASN A 3 3.22 -29.63 -12.42
CA ASN A 3 2.02 -29.35 -13.21
C ASN A 3 1.30 -28.12 -12.64
N LEU A 4 1.43 -26.96 -13.30
CA LEU A 4 0.72 -25.75 -12.93
C LEU A 4 -0.75 -25.88 -13.37
N LYS A 5 -1.65 -26.03 -12.40
CA LYS A 5 -3.09 -26.14 -12.64
C LYS A 5 -3.63 -24.76 -13.05
N LYS A 6 -4.28 -24.69 -14.23
CA LYS A 6 -4.95 -23.46 -14.68
C LYS A 6 -6.11 -23.12 -13.73
N ILE A 7 -6.09 -21.92 -13.19
CA ILE A 7 -7.13 -21.37 -12.31
C ILE A 7 -8.21 -20.68 -13.16
N ALA A 8 -9.48 -20.84 -12.82
CA ALA A 8 -10.56 -20.16 -13.53
C ALA A 8 -10.70 -18.70 -13.06
N ARG A 9 -11.17 -17.80 -13.95
CA ARG A 9 -11.33 -16.37 -13.66
C ARG A 9 -12.18 -16.06 -12.42
N LYS A 10 -13.16 -16.92 -12.12
CA LYS A 10 -13.99 -16.81 -10.91
C LYS A 10 -13.21 -17.07 -9.62
N ASP A 11 -12.19 -17.93 -9.69
CA ASP A 11 -11.41 -18.35 -8.53
C ASP A 11 -10.27 -17.35 -8.25
N LEU A 12 -9.85 -16.55 -9.26
CA LEU A 12 -8.93 -15.43 -9.05
C LEU A 12 -9.43 -14.42 -8.02
N LYS A 13 -10.75 -14.20 -7.90
CA LYS A 13 -11.32 -13.32 -6.88
C LYS A 13 -11.19 -13.85 -5.45
N SER A 14 -11.08 -15.17 -5.29
CA SER A 14 -10.88 -15.81 -3.98
C SER A 14 -9.42 -15.81 -3.54
N ILE A 15 -8.49 -15.52 -4.45
CA ILE A 15 -7.09 -15.33 -4.13
C ILE A 15 -6.96 -13.92 -3.54
N LYS A 16 -7.14 -13.84 -2.22
CA LYS A 16 -6.68 -12.67 -1.47
C LYS A 16 -5.15 -12.71 -1.46
N GLY A 17 -4.52 -11.65 -1.96
CA GLY A 17 -3.07 -11.48 -1.86
C GLY A 17 -2.66 -11.54 -0.40
N GLY A 18 -1.78 -12.48 -0.05
CA GLY A 18 -1.38 -12.73 1.32
C GLY A 18 -0.28 -11.77 1.78
N GLY A 19 -0.64 -10.85 2.68
CA GLY A 19 0.26 -10.41 3.75
C GLY A 19 -0.14 -11.10 5.05
N ILE A 20 0.84 -11.44 5.87
CA ILE A 20 0.64 -12.24 7.08
C ILE A 20 0.11 -11.33 8.19
N GLY A 21 -1.10 -11.63 8.69
CA GLY A 21 -1.45 -11.46 10.09
C GLY A 21 -2.03 -10.13 10.57
N ASP A 22 -1.69 -8.99 9.97
CA ASP A 22 -2.23 -7.69 10.37
C ASP A 22 -2.84 -6.99 9.16
N ASP A 23 -4.13 -6.65 9.22
CA ASP A 23 -4.91 -6.02 8.14
C ASP A 23 -4.42 -4.59 7.77
N CYS A 24 -3.21 -4.22 8.19
CA CYS A 24 -2.58 -2.95 7.88
C CYS A 24 -1.66 -3.09 6.68
N PHE A 25 -2.25 -2.99 5.50
CA PHE A 25 -1.53 -2.99 4.24
C PHE A 25 -1.09 -1.58 3.86
N ALA A 26 0.03 -1.50 3.14
CA ALA A 26 0.35 -0.30 2.40
C ALA A 26 -0.84 0.03 1.47
N GLN A 27 -1.33 1.27 1.54
CA GLN A 27 -2.56 1.68 0.88
C GLN A 27 -2.41 3.05 0.24
N ILE A 28 -3.07 3.21 -0.91
CA ILE A 28 -3.19 4.50 -1.59
C ILE A 28 -4.39 5.21 -0.96
N ILE A 29 -4.21 6.46 -0.57
CA ILE A 29 -5.24 7.29 0.03
C ILE A 29 -5.93 8.10 -1.08
N PRO A 30 -7.27 8.04 -1.18
CA PRO A 30 -8.03 8.88 -2.10
C PRO A 30 -7.75 10.36 -1.85
N GLY A 31 -7.61 11.16 -2.92
CA GLY A 31 -7.21 12.56 -2.82
C GLY A 31 -8.15 13.45 -1.99
N ASP A 32 -9.43 13.09 -1.92
CA ASP A 32 -10.45 13.73 -1.07
C ASP A 32 -10.25 13.49 0.44
N GLN A 33 -9.44 12.50 0.81
CA GLN A 33 -9.12 12.16 2.20
C GLN A 33 -7.74 12.67 2.64
N ILE A 34 -6.96 13.27 1.72
CA ILE A 34 -5.65 13.83 2.03
C ILE A 34 -5.85 15.25 2.59
N PRO A 35 -5.42 15.52 3.85
CA PRO A 35 -5.56 16.85 4.43
C PRO A 35 -4.69 17.87 3.69
N GLU A 36 -5.16 19.12 3.59
CA GLU A 36 -4.43 20.22 2.93
C GLU A 36 -3.06 20.53 3.59
N ASN A 37 -2.83 20.07 4.82
CA ASN A 37 -1.59 20.27 5.57
C ASN A 37 -0.55 19.15 5.37
N ASP A 38 -0.58 18.43 4.24
CA ASP A 38 0.35 17.35 3.87
C ASP A 38 0.48 16.19 4.87
N GLY A 39 -0.35 16.13 5.91
CA GLY A 39 -0.25 15.16 6.99
C GLY A 39 -1.45 14.22 7.03
N TYR A 40 -1.29 12.98 6.56
CA TYR A 40 -2.28 11.93 6.75
C TYR A 40 -1.83 10.98 7.87
N ALA A 41 -2.72 10.69 8.81
CA ALA A 41 -2.45 9.73 9.89
C ALA A 41 -2.63 8.30 9.35
N CYS A 42 -1.52 7.66 9.00
CA CYS A 42 -1.56 6.28 8.53
C CYS A 42 -2.01 5.31 9.65
N PRO A 43 -2.89 4.35 9.34
CA PRO A 43 -3.23 3.29 10.29
C PRO A 43 -2.02 2.37 10.51
N CYS A 44 -1.88 1.85 11.73
CA CYS A 44 -0.75 1.02 12.16
C CYS A 44 0.62 1.71 12.02
N ASN A 45 1.71 0.94 12.11
CA ASN A 45 3.09 1.41 11.99
C ASN A 45 3.50 1.69 10.52
N LEU A 46 2.63 2.37 9.76
CA LEU A 46 2.90 2.79 8.38
C LEU A 46 3.31 4.26 8.34
N ILE A 47 4.13 4.61 7.35
CA ILE A 47 4.64 5.96 7.15
C ILE A 47 3.86 6.64 6.02
N TRP A 48 3.53 7.92 6.24
CA TRP A 48 2.87 8.74 5.24
C TRP A 48 3.86 9.22 4.16
N CYS A 49 3.48 9.03 2.90
CA CYS A 49 4.24 9.44 1.72
C CYS A 49 3.43 10.50 0.94
N PRO A 50 3.61 11.81 1.22
CA PRO A 50 2.72 12.86 0.73
C PRO A 50 2.69 12.96 -0.80
N LYS A 51 3.86 12.98 -1.47
CA LYS A 51 3.92 12.99 -2.94
C LYS A 51 3.32 11.75 -3.60
N GLY A 52 3.34 10.62 -2.88
CA GLY A 52 2.77 9.37 -3.35
C GLY A 52 1.30 9.18 -2.97
N GLY A 53 0.72 10.07 -2.16
CA GLY A 53 -0.63 9.94 -1.63
C GLY A 53 -0.88 8.56 -0.99
N SER A 54 0.08 8.02 -0.26
CA SER A 54 0.00 6.63 0.23
C SER A 54 0.63 6.43 1.61
N CYS A 55 0.08 5.46 2.34
CA CYS A 55 0.68 4.88 3.52
C CYS A 55 1.51 3.67 3.12
N ILE A 56 2.80 3.69 3.44
CA ILE A 56 3.75 2.66 3.04
C ILE A 56 4.47 2.11 4.27
N TRP A 57 5.02 0.90 4.14
CA TRP A 57 5.86 0.35 5.19
C TRP A 57 7.16 1.13 5.33
N GLU A 58 7.72 1.17 6.54
CA GLU A 58 8.99 1.84 6.82
C GLU A 58 10.13 1.33 5.91
N ASN A 59 10.19 0.02 5.65
CA ASN A 59 11.19 -0.56 4.74
C ASN A 59 10.99 -0.19 3.26
N MET A 60 9.85 0.42 2.90
CA MET A 60 9.56 0.93 1.56
C MET A 60 9.71 2.46 1.47
N TYR A 61 10.01 3.13 2.59
CA TYR A 61 10.14 4.57 2.62
C TYR A 61 11.38 5.03 1.85
N ASP A 62 11.15 5.98 0.93
CA ASP A 62 12.16 6.67 0.16
C ASP A 62 11.87 8.17 0.25
N GLU A 63 12.78 8.89 0.93
CA GLU A 63 12.61 10.32 1.19
C GLU A 63 12.58 11.16 -0.09
N GLN A 64 13.36 10.80 -1.12
CA GLN A 64 13.35 11.51 -2.40
C GLN A 64 12.02 11.32 -3.12
N ARG A 65 11.44 10.13 -3.01
CA ARG A 65 10.14 9.82 -3.62
C ARG A 65 8.96 10.39 -2.83
N CYS A 66 9.05 10.39 -1.50
CA CYS A 66 7.94 10.75 -0.63
C CYS A 66 7.88 12.24 -0.28
N VAL A 67 9.03 12.84 0.03
CA VAL A 67 9.14 14.26 0.40
C VAL A 67 9.73 15.04 -0.76
N GLY A 68 10.76 14.48 -1.41
CA GLY A 68 11.45 15.04 -2.56
C GLY A 68 11.71 16.54 -2.44
N THR A 69 12.84 16.89 -1.82
CA THR A 69 13.37 18.25 -1.88
C THR A 69 13.60 18.62 -3.35
N LEU A 70 12.88 19.63 -3.83
CA LEU A 70 13.30 20.40 -5.00
C LEU A 70 14.53 21.23 -4.63
#